data_AF-A0A850GBZ4-F1
#
_entry.id   AF-A0A850GBZ4-F1
#
_cell.length_a   1.000
_cell.length_b   1.000
_cell.length_c   1.000
_cell.angle_alpha   90.00
_cell.angle_beta   90.00
_cell.angle_gamma   90.00
#
_symmetry.space_group_name_H-M   'P 1'
#
loop_
_entity.id
_entity.type
_entity.pdbx_description
1 polymer ?
#
loop_
_entity_poly.entity_id
_entity_poly.type
_entity_poly.pdbx_seq_one_letter_code
_entity_poly.pdbx_strand_id
1 'polypeptide(L)'
;MIWVDNGGDGDSGKFDRVADIFRRQLGNDPAVGLMLVMFEGTPMPDSASREKAAALFNELGERFKCLDVVLLGGGFWASALRSAITGLGLMLRRQRTARVYTSIESAAEDAAELLGTGNAAEIAAACEDLSTRLTG
;
A
#
# COMPACT_ATOMS: atom_id res chain seq x y z
N MET A 1 -7.10 -5.04 -4.26
CA MET A 1 -6.94 -3.91 -3.29
C MET A 1 -7.29 -4.44 -1.91
N ILE A 2 -6.40 -4.27 -0.92
CA ILE A 2 -6.49 -4.94 0.39
C ILE A 2 -6.39 -3.90 1.51
N TRP A 3 -7.35 -3.92 2.43
CA TRP A 3 -7.39 -3.10 3.63
C TRP A 3 -7.35 -3.96 4.90
N VAL A 4 -6.77 -3.41 5.98
CA VAL A 4 -6.68 -4.02 7.31
C VAL A 4 -7.32 -3.11 8.35
N ASP A 5 -8.15 -3.72 9.17
CA ASP A 5 -8.89 -3.09 10.26
C ASP A 5 -8.02 -2.65 11.46
N ASN A 6 -8.34 -1.44 11.94
CA ASN A 6 -7.64 -0.63 12.95
C ASN A 6 -8.09 -0.92 14.40
N GLY A 7 -8.16 -2.19 14.79
CA GLY A 7 -8.09 -2.56 16.21
C GLY A 7 -6.65 -2.41 16.74
N GLY A 8 -6.46 -1.86 17.93
CA GLY A 8 -5.13 -1.65 18.54
C GLY A 8 -4.22 -2.89 18.54
N ASP A 9 -2.93 -2.62 18.61
CA ASP A 9 -1.77 -3.51 18.47
C ASP A 9 -1.38 -3.87 17.04
N GLY A 10 -0.09 -3.60 16.74
CA GLY A 10 0.64 -4.02 15.54
C GLY A 10 0.83 -5.53 15.54
N ASP A 11 -0.28 -6.25 15.59
CA ASP A 11 -0.30 -7.69 15.68
C ASP A 11 0.12 -8.29 14.34
N SER A 12 1.23 -9.01 14.39
CA SER A 12 1.81 -9.78 13.30
C SER A 12 0.80 -10.70 12.60
N GLY A 13 -0.28 -11.11 13.28
CA GLY A 13 -1.37 -11.91 12.71
C GLY A 13 -2.28 -11.14 11.73
N LYS A 14 -2.38 -9.81 11.84
CA LYS A 14 -3.11 -8.98 10.87
C LYS A 14 -2.37 -8.88 9.55
N PHE A 15 -1.03 -8.79 9.62
CA PHE A 15 -0.20 -8.82 8.42
C PHE A 15 -0.34 -10.17 7.69
N ASP A 16 -0.36 -11.28 8.43
CA ASP A 16 -0.50 -12.60 7.83
C ASP A 16 -1.83 -12.74 7.07
N ARG A 17 -2.92 -12.15 7.59
CA ARG A 17 -4.21 -12.06 6.87
C ARG A 17 -4.13 -11.24 5.58
N VAL A 18 -3.40 -10.12 5.57
CA VAL A 18 -3.16 -9.34 4.34
C VAL A 18 -2.39 -10.15 3.34
N ALA A 19 -1.30 -10.77 3.78
CA ALA A 19 -0.45 -11.57 2.93
C ALA A 19 -1.25 -12.70 2.28
N ASP A 20 -2.18 -13.32 3.01
CA ASP A 20 -3.06 -14.35 2.48
C ASP A 20 -4.07 -13.82 1.46
N ILE A 21 -4.72 -12.68 1.71
CA ILE A 21 -5.60 -12.04 0.71
C ILE A 21 -4.78 -11.70 -0.53
N PHE A 22 -3.56 -11.19 -0.33
CA PHE A 22 -2.65 -10.80 -1.40
C PHE A 22 -2.27 -12.01 -2.24
N ARG A 23 -1.84 -13.11 -1.61
CA ARG A 23 -1.51 -14.36 -2.31
C ARG A 23 -2.71 -14.95 -3.05
N ARG A 24 -3.91 -14.93 -2.44
CA ARG A 24 -5.13 -15.49 -3.06
C ARG A 24 -5.62 -14.68 -4.25
N GLN A 25 -5.59 -13.35 -4.16
CA GLN A 25 -6.12 -12.48 -5.22
C GLN A 25 -5.10 -12.20 -6.32
N LEU A 26 -3.80 -12.17 -5.99
CA LEU A 26 -2.74 -11.69 -6.89
C LEU A 26 -1.74 -12.80 -7.26
N GLY A 27 -1.98 -14.04 -6.81
CA GLY A 27 -1.11 -15.19 -7.06
C GLY A 27 -0.92 -15.52 -8.55
N ASN A 28 -1.89 -15.18 -9.40
CA ASN A 28 -1.89 -15.54 -10.81
C ASN A 28 -1.72 -14.35 -11.79
N ASP A 29 -1.69 -13.11 -11.30
CA ASP A 29 -1.56 -11.95 -12.17
C ASP A 29 -0.11 -11.73 -12.63
N PRO A 30 0.13 -11.44 -13.92
CA PRO A 30 1.47 -11.23 -14.46
C PRO A 30 2.10 -9.90 -14.01
N ALA A 31 1.28 -8.95 -13.56
CA ALA A 31 1.71 -7.66 -13.04
C ALA A 31 0.78 -7.22 -11.89
N VAL A 32 1.37 -6.79 -10.78
CA VAL A 32 0.66 -6.46 -9.56
C VAL A 32 1.11 -5.10 -9.05
N GLY A 33 0.15 -4.21 -8.78
CA GLY A 33 0.36 -2.96 -8.07
C GLY A 33 -0.38 -2.96 -6.74
N LEU A 34 0.19 -2.32 -5.72
CA LEU A 34 -0.46 -2.13 -4.44
C LEU A 34 -0.59 -0.64 -4.12
N MET A 35 -1.83 -0.20 -3.93
CA MET A 35 -2.13 1.11 -3.38
C MET A 35 -2.59 0.98 -1.93
N LEU A 36 -1.92 1.68 -1.02
CA LEU A 36 -2.27 1.77 0.40
C LEU A 36 -2.79 3.17 0.70
N VAL A 37 -4.08 3.28 1.03
CA VAL A 37 -4.68 4.55 1.47
C VAL A 37 -4.69 4.58 3.00
N MET A 38 -4.02 5.56 3.58
CA MET A 38 -3.86 5.71 5.03
C MET A 38 -4.50 7.03 5.48
N PHE A 39 -5.40 6.93 6.45
CA PHE A 39 -6.06 8.08 7.05
C PHE A 39 -5.31 8.54 8.29
N GLU A 40 -5.45 9.82 8.64
CA GLU A 40 -4.91 10.35 9.88
C GLU A 40 -5.28 9.47 11.08
N GLY A 41 -4.29 9.18 11.93
CA GLY A 41 -4.44 8.29 13.08
C GLY A 41 -4.20 6.80 12.76
N THR A 42 -3.97 6.42 11.50
CA THR A 42 -3.52 5.06 11.16
C THR A 42 -2.22 4.77 11.94
N PRO A 43 -2.13 3.65 12.69
CA PRO A 43 -0.95 3.30 13.44
C PRO A 43 0.29 3.17 12.56
N MET A 44 1.45 3.55 13.10
CA MET A 44 2.71 3.35 12.39
C MET A 44 3.02 1.85 12.32
N PRO A 45 3.46 1.33 11.16
CA PRO A 45 3.95 -0.03 11.09
C PRO A 45 5.22 -0.13 11.94
N ASP A 46 5.27 -1.12 12.83
CA ASP A 46 6.46 -1.43 13.61
C ASP A 46 7.54 -2.08 12.72
N SER A 47 8.73 -2.32 13.29
CA SER A 47 9.84 -2.91 12.53
C SER A 47 9.51 -4.32 12.01
N ALA A 48 8.85 -5.16 12.83
CA ALA A 48 8.49 -6.52 12.43
C ALA A 48 7.51 -6.52 11.25
N SER A 49 6.51 -5.64 11.25
CA SER A 49 5.55 -5.50 10.16
C SER A 49 6.23 -5.00 8.88
N ARG A 50 7.19 -4.06 8.98
CA ARG A 50 7.97 -3.60 7.82
C ARG A 50 8.84 -4.70 7.24
N GLU A 51 9.48 -5.52 8.08
CA GLU A 51 10.28 -6.67 7.64
C GLU A 51 9.41 -7.72 6.92
N LYS A 52 8.26 -8.06 7.48
CA LYS A 52 7.31 -8.98 6.83
C LYS A 52 6.79 -8.41 5.49
N ALA A 53 6.47 -7.11 5.45
CA ALA A 53 6.06 -6.42 4.21
C ALA A 53 7.15 -6.49 3.14
N ALA A 54 8.39 -6.17 3.51
CA ALA A 54 9.53 -6.25 2.60
C ALA A 54 9.76 -7.68 2.09
N ALA A 55 9.64 -8.69 2.96
CA ALA A 55 9.76 -10.10 2.56
C ALA A 55 8.69 -10.49 1.54
N LEU A 56 7.43 -10.14 1.79
CA LEU A 56 6.32 -10.42 0.86
C LEU A 56 6.53 -9.76 -0.50
N PHE A 57 6.90 -8.48 -0.53
CA PHE A 57 7.11 -7.77 -1.80
C PHE A 57 8.33 -8.31 -2.56
N ASN A 58 9.39 -8.68 -1.85
CA ASN A 58 10.56 -9.33 -2.47
C ASN A 58 10.22 -10.73 -3.03
N GLU A 59 9.30 -11.49 -2.39
CA GLU A 59 8.82 -12.79 -2.89
C GLU A 59 8.12 -12.67 -4.24
N LEU A 60 7.35 -11.60 -4.46
CA LEU A 60 6.66 -11.34 -5.72
C LEU A 60 7.62 -11.00 -6.87
N GLY A 61 8.84 -10.57 -6.55
CA GLY A 61 9.89 -10.26 -7.51
C GLY A 61 9.43 -9.29 -8.60
N GLU A 62 9.75 -9.61 -9.85
CA GLU A 62 9.47 -8.76 -11.02
C GLU A 62 7.98 -8.59 -11.34
N ARG A 63 7.09 -9.38 -10.72
CA ARG A 63 5.64 -9.22 -10.92
C ARG A 63 5.12 -7.99 -10.18
N PHE A 64 5.77 -7.61 -9.10
CA PHE A 64 5.39 -6.43 -8.32
C PHE A 64 5.89 -5.17 -9.01
N LYS A 65 4.96 -4.34 -9.50
CA LYS A 65 5.28 -3.17 -10.34
C LYS A 65 5.33 -1.88 -9.55
N CYS A 66 4.50 -1.72 -8.53
CA CYS A 66 4.44 -0.49 -7.74
C CYS A 66 3.89 -0.68 -6.33
N LEU A 67 4.40 0.15 -5.42
CA LEU A 67 3.86 0.40 -4.10
C LEU A 67 3.56 1.90 -3.98
N ASP A 68 2.29 2.25 -4.05
CA ASP A 68 1.84 3.64 -3.95
C ASP A 68 1.11 3.83 -2.62
N VAL A 69 1.55 4.78 -1.81
CA VAL A 69 1.01 5.05 -0.48
C VAL A 69 0.39 6.43 -0.46
N VAL A 70 -0.92 6.51 -0.25
CA VAL A 70 -1.69 7.75 -0.17
C VAL A 70 -1.89 8.11 1.28
N LEU A 71 -1.39 9.27 1.70
CA LEU A 71 -1.57 9.79 3.05
C LEU A 71 -2.64 10.87 3.06
N LEU A 72 -3.83 10.50 3.52
CA LEU A 72 -4.96 11.41 3.71
C LEU A 72 -4.90 11.95 5.14
N GLY A 73 -4.09 12.98 5.33
CA GLY A 73 -3.88 13.64 6.62
C GLY A 73 -2.64 14.54 6.59
N GLY A 74 -2.36 15.21 7.71
CA GLY A 74 -1.32 16.22 7.79
C GLY A 74 -0.38 16.12 9.00
N GLY A 75 0.39 17.18 9.21
CA GLY A 75 1.17 17.40 10.43
C GLY A 75 2.27 16.36 10.70
N PHE A 76 2.54 16.17 11.99
CA PHE A 76 3.58 15.26 12.49
C PHE A 76 3.32 13.80 12.12
N TRP A 77 2.06 13.37 12.12
CA TRP A 77 1.69 12.01 11.72
C TRP A 77 2.09 11.73 10.27
N ALA A 78 1.75 12.62 9.33
CA ALA A 78 2.07 12.42 7.92
C ALA A 78 3.58 12.45 7.63
N SER A 79 4.39 13.16 8.43
CA SER A 79 5.85 13.18 8.27
C SER A 79 6.51 11.92 8.85
N ALA A 80 6.05 11.45 10.01
CA ALA A 80 6.51 10.20 10.61
C ALA A 80 6.19 8.99 9.71
N LEU A 81 5.01 8.96 9.12
CA LEU A 81 4.58 7.86 8.26
C LEU A 81 5.36 7.83 6.95
N ARG A 82 5.61 9.00 6.33
CA ARG A 82 6.54 9.14 5.20
C ARG A 82 7.91 8.57 5.49
N SER A 83 8.43 8.82 6.70
CA SER A 83 9.73 8.29 7.13
C SER A 83 9.71 6.77 7.26
N ALA A 84 8.64 6.20 7.83
CA ALA A 84 8.47 4.75 7.93
C ALA A 84 8.35 4.07 6.55
N ILE A 85 7.60 4.66 5.62
CA ILE A 85 7.44 4.17 4.24
C ILE A 85 8.77 4.27 3.48
N THR A 86 9.51 5.37 3.66
CA THR A 86 10.84 5.52 3.08
C THR A 86 11.77 4.42 3.57
N GLY A 87 11.76 4.13 4.88
CA GLY A 87 12.52 3.02 5.46
C GLY A 87 12.14 1.67 4.86
N LEU A 88 10.84 1.40 4.66
CA LEU A 88 10.36 0.21 3.96
C LEU A 88 10.89 0.17 2.51
N GLY A 89 10.83 1.29 1.79
CA GLY A 89 11.33 1.40 0.42
C GLY A 89 12.81 1.03 0.28
N LEU A 90 13.64 1.36 1.28
CA LEU A 90 15.06 0.97 1.31
C LEU A 90 15.27 -0.54 1.49
N MET A 91 14.28 -1.26 2.03
CA MET A 91 14.33 -2.72 2.23
C MET A 91 13.88 -3.49 0.98
N LEU A 92 13.18 -2.83 0.06
CA LEU A 92 12.70 -3.45 -1.18
C LEU A 92 13.87 -3.60 -2.15
N ARG A 93 14.26 -4.85 -2.41
CA ARG A 93 15.39 -5.16 -3.28
C ARG A 93 14.92 -5.06 -4.74
N ARG A 94 15.23 -3.92 -5.36
CA ARG A 94 15.45 -3.73 -6.82
C ARG A 94 14.36 -3.16 -7.73
N GLN A 95 13.07 -3.03 -7.42
CA GLN A 95 12.16 -2.44 -8.43
C GLN A 95 11.13 -1.49 -7.81
N ARG A 96 11.38 -0.20 -8.09
CA ARG A 96 10.55 0.99 -7.87
C ARG A 96 10.22 1.31 -6.41
N THR A 97 10.77 2.43 -5.96
CA THR A 97 10.63 3.01 -4.62
C THR A 97 9.15 3.06 -4.23
N ALA A 98 8.84 2.73 -2.98
CA ALA A 98 7.53 3.07 -2.43
C ALA A 98 7.33 4.58 -2.61
N ARG A 99 6.27 4.98 -3.31
CA ARG A 99 5.96 6.38 -3.58
C ARG A 99 4.86 6.84 -2.66
N VAL A 100 4.97 8.09 -2.21
CA VAL A 100 4.02 8.67 -1.26
C VAL A 100 3.30 9.84 -1.91
N TYR A 101 1.98 9.79 -1.86
CA TYR A 101 1.08 10.77 -2.45
C TYR A 101 0.19 11.38 -1.37
N THR A 102 -0.36 12.56 -1.68
CA THR A 102 -1.33 13.26 -0.83
C THR A 102 -2.76 13.14 -1.36
N SER A 103 -2.96 12.48 -2.51
CA SER A 103 -4.26 12.27 -3.14
C SER A 103 -4.31 10.88 -3.78
N ILE A 104 -5.53 10.32 -3.84
CA ILE A 104 -5.80 9.03 -4.50
C ILE A 104 -5.62 9.18 -6.01
N GLU A 105 -6.09 10.28 -6.59
CA GLU A 105 -6.01 10.58 -8.01
C GLU A 105 -4.58 10.48 -8.55
N SER A 106 -3.63 11.19 -7.93
CA SER A 106 -2.23 11.19 -8.39
C SER A 106 -1.55 9.81 -8.23
N ALA A 107 -1.94 9.04 -7.21
CA ALA A 107 -1.44 7.68 -7.06
C ALA A 107 -2.04 6.75 -8.13
N ALA A 108 -3.30 6.96 -8.52
CA ALA A 108 -3.99 6.14 -9.50
C ALA A 108 -3.47 6.38 -10.93
N GLU A 109 -3.14 7.62 -11.28
CA GLU A 109 -2.47 7.97 -12.54
C GLU A 109 -1.16 7.20 -12.69
N ASP A 110 -0.31 7.26 -11.67
CA ASP A 110 0.99 6.62 -11.69
C ASP A 110 0.88 5.09 -11.67
N ALA A 111 -0.04 4.52 -10.88
CA ALA A 111 -0.32 3.10 -10.89
C ALA A 111 -0.81 2.61 -12.26
N ALA A 112 -1.69 3.36 -12.94
CA ALA A 112 -2.19 3.02 -14.25
C ALA A 112 -1.10 3.04 -15.33
N GLU A 113 -0.18 4.01 -15.26
CA GLU A 113 1.00 4.09 -16.13
C GLU A 113 1.90 2.86 -15.93
N LEU A 114 2.21 2.52 -14.68
CA LEU A 114 3.12 1.40 -14.37
C LEU A 114 2.54 0.02 -14.65
N LEU A 115 1.22 -0.12 -14.53
CA LEU A 115 0.52 -1.35 -14.85
C LEU A 115 0.13 -1.43 -16.34
N GLY A 116 0.28 -0.33 -17.10
CA GLY A 116 -0.07 -0.26 -18.52
C GLY A 116 -1.57 -0.42 -18.79
N THR A 117 -2.44 -0.10 -17.82
CA THR A 117 -3.88 -0.34 -17.93
C THR A 117 -4.63 0.85 -18.54
N GLY A 118 -4.10 2.07 -18.42
CA GLY A 118 -4.78 3.29 -18.88
C GLY A 118 -6.03 3.70 -18.07
N ASN A 119 -6.39 2.96 -17.02
CA ASN A 119 -7.66 3.08 -16.31
C ASN A 119 -7.54 3.82 -14.97
N ALA A 120 -6.79 4.92 -14.91
CA ALA A 120 -6.56 5.67 -13.67
C ALA A 120 -7.86 6.07 -12.95
N ALA A 121 -8.88 6.51 -13.70
CA ALA A 121 -10.17 6.90 -13.15
C ALA A 121 -10.91 5.75 -12.45
N GLU A 122 -10.85 4.52 -13.00
CA GLU A 122 -11.48 3.35 -12.38
C GLU A 122 -10.76 2.95 -11.08
N ILE A 123 -9.42 3.03 -11.08
CA ILE A 123 -8.61 2.77 -9.89
C ILE A 123 -8.96 3.78 -8.79
N ALA A 124 -8.99 5.07 -9.12
CA ALA A 124 -9.33 6.13 -8.18
C ALA A 124 -10.74 5.95 -7.60
N ALA A 125 -11.75 5.72 -8.46
CA ALA A 125 -13.13 5.51 -8.03
C ALA A 125 -13.28 4.28 -7.11
N ALA A 126 -12.57 3.19 -7.40
CA ALA A 126 -12.58 2.02 -6.53
C ALA A 126 -11.94 2.30 -5.16
N CYS A 127 -10.84 3.06 -5.14
CA CYS A 127 -10.18 3.46 -3.90
C CYS A 127 -11.06 4.41 -3.06
N GLU A 128 -11.78 5.33 -3.70
CA GLU A 128 -12.69 6.28 -3.05
C GLU A 128 -13.95 5.61 -2.49
N ASP A 129 -14.57 4.69 -3.24
CA ASP A 129 -15.69 3.87 -2.75
C ASP A 129 -15.28 3.07 -1.50
N LEU A 130 -14.13 2.40 -1.59
CA LEU A 130 -13.60 1.64 -0.46
C LEU A 130 -13.30 2.57 0.73
N SER A 131 -12.68 3.71 0.49
CA SER A 131 -12.37 4.72 1.52
C SER A 131 -13.64 5.17 2.24
N THR A 132 -14.67 5.54 1.48
CA THR A 132 -15.96 6.01 2.00
C THR A 132 -16.64 4.95 2.86
N ARG A 133 -16.64 3.70 2.42
CA ARG A 133 -17.23 2.56 3.15
C ARG A 133 -16.51 2.23 4.45
N LEU A 134 -15.26 2.66 4.60
CA LEU A 134 -14.42 2.35 5.75
C LEU A 134 -14.35 3.50 6.76
N THR A 135 -14.64 4.73 6.34
CA THR A 135 -14.65 5.92 7.20
C THR A 135 -16.05 6.42 7.58
N GLY A 136 -17.09 5.99 6.87
CA GLY A 136 -18.50 6.30 7.15
C GLY A 136 -19.15 5.25 8.04
#